data_AF-A0A521SEU3-F1
#
_entry.id   AF-A0A521SEU3-F1
#
_cell.length_a   1.000
_cell.length_b   1.000
_cell.length_c   1.000
_cell.angle_alpha   90.00
_cell.angle_beta   90.00
_cell.angle_gamma   90.00
#
_symmetry.space_group_name_H-M   'P 1'
#
loop_
_entity.id
_entity.type
_entity.pdbx_description
1 polymer ?
#
loop_
_entity_poly.entity_id
_entity_poly.type
_entity_poly.pdbx_seq_one_letter_code
_entity_poly.pdbx_strand_id
1 'polypeptide(L)' 'VYPTLLAAIGDVAHPAWRASSVGVYRLWRDLGYAVGALLAGVTADALGLHAAIWLVAAVTFASGVVVALRMRETRGKIYG' A
#
# COMPACT_ATOMS: atom_id res chain seq x y z
N VAL A 1 -2.81 11.82 -7.80
CA VAL A 1 -3.06 10.50 -7.15
C VAL A 1 -2.80 10.48 -5.64
N TYR A 2 -1.83 11.22 -5.11
CA TYR A 2 -1.61 11.36 -3.67
C TYR A 2 -2.75 11.99 -2.87
N PRO A 3 -3.35 13.11 -3.34
CA PRO A 3 -4.42 13.78 -2.61
C PRO A 3 -5.68 12.90 -2.49
N THR A 4 -5.95 12.10 -3.52
CA THR A 4 -7.15 11.26 -3.61
C THR A 4 -7.16 10.12 -2.62
N LEU A 5 -6.03 9.42 -2.39
CA LEU A 5 -5.96 8.36 -1.38
C LEU A 5 -6.05 8.92 0.04
N LEU A 6 -5.38 10.05 0.28
CA LEU A 6 -5.41 10.70 1.58
C LEU A 6 -6.80 11.25 1.91
N ALA A 7 -7.47 11.86 0.93
CA ALA A 7 -8.84 12.35 1.04
C ALA A 7 -9.81 11.20 1.33
N ALA A 8 -9.71 10.09 0.58
CA ALA A 8 -10.56 8.92 0.80
C ALA A 8 -10.47 8.37 2.23
N ILE A 9 -9.29 8.39 2.85
CA ILE A 9 -9.11 7.98 4.25
C ILE A 9 -9.73 9.01 5.21
N GLY A 10 -9.60 10.29 4.91
CA GLY A 10 -10.24 11.37 5.67
C GLY A 10 -11.77 11.30 5.63
N ASP A 11 -12.33 10.98 4.47
CA ASP A 11 -13.78 10.94 4.22
C ASP A 11 -14.49 9.84 5.03
N VAL A 12 -13.82 8.70 5.25
CA VAL A 12 -14.38 7.56 6.02
C VAL A 12 -14.05 7.61 7.52
N ALA A 13 -13.12 8.46 7.95
CA ALA A 13 -12.74 8.58 9.36
C ALA A 13 -13.66 9.53 10.13
N HIS A 14 -14.15 9.09 11.31
CA HIS A 14 -14.88 9.93 12.26
C HIS A 14 -14.14 11.26 12.53
N PRO A 15 -14.81 12.41 12.64
CA PRO A 15 -14.16 13.70 12.90
C PRO A 15 -13.13 13.72 14.04
N ALA A 16 -13.39 13.00 15.15
CA ALA A 16 -12.55 13.02 16.34
C ALA A 16 -11.13 12.43 16.16
N TRP A 17 -10.95 11.47 15.23
CA TRP A 17 -9.66 10.80 15.00
C TRP A 17 -9.15 10.91 13.55
N ARG A 18 -9.80 11.72 12.71
CA ARG A 18 -9.49 11.85 11.28
C ARG A 18 -8.02 12.21 11.02
N ALA A 19 -7.47 13.16 11.77
CA ALA A 19 -6.07 13.57 11.65
C ALA A 19 -5.12 12.39 11.96
N SER A 20 -5.43 11.61 12.99
CA SER A 20 -4.65 10.42 13.36
C SER A 20 -4.73 9.33 12.29
N SER A 21 -5.91 9.05 11.73
CA SER A 21 -6.07 8.07 10.64
C SER A 21 -5.24 8.44 9.41
N VAL A 22 -5.26 9.72 9.01
CA VAL A 22 -4.43 10.25 7.92
C VAL A 22 -2.93 10.16 8.26
N GLY A 23 -2.55 10.46 9.50
CA GLY A 23 -1.18 10.33 9.99
C GLY A 23 -0.66 8.89 9.93
N VAL A 24 -1.46 7.92 10.38
CA VAL A 24 -1.12 6.48 10.33
C VAL A 24 -0.94 6.01 8.88
N TYR A 25 -1.81 6.43 7.97
CA TYR A 25 -1.64 6.09 6.55
C TYR A 25 -0.34 6.67 5.98
N ARG A 26 -0.03 7.94 6.28
CA ARG A 26 1.22 8.56 5.83
C ARG A 26 2.44 7.83 6.38
N LEU A 27 2.42 7.48 7.66
CA LEU A 27 3.48 6.72 8.31
C LEU A 27 3.76 5.40 7.59
N TRP A 28 2.74 4.57 7.40
CA TRP A 28 2.90 3.27 6.73
C TRP A 28 3.40 3.39 5.30
N ARG A 29 2.89 4.37 4.57
CA ARG A 29 3.29 4.70 3.21
C ARG A 29 4.76 5.12 3.13
N ASP A 30 5.19 6.03 4.00
CA ASP A 30 6.57 6.54 4.00
C ASP A 30 7.56 5.47 4.48
N LEU A 31 7.15 4.68 5.47
CA LEU A 31 7.91 3.51 5.93
C LEU A 31 8.10 2.48 4.81
N GLY A 32 7.09 2.28 3.96
CA GLY A 32 7.18 1.41 2.80
C GLY A 32 8.32 1.77 1.84
N TYR A 33 8.58 3.08 1.62
CA TYR A 33 9.71 3.51 0.79
C TYR A 33 11.06 3.16 1.44
N ALA A 34 11.21 3.45 2.74
CA ALA A 34 12.44 3.17 3.46
C ALA A 34 12.72 1.66 3.54
N VAL A 35 11.73 0.87 3.97
CA VAL A 35 11.84 -0.58 4.08
C VAL A 35 12.03 -1.23 2.71
N GLY A 36 11.30 -0.78 1.69
CA GLY A 36 11.44 -1.29 0.32
C GLY A 36 12.83 -1.03 -0.26
N ALA A 37 13.39 0.17 -0.07
CA ALA A 37 14.74 0.49 -0.51
C ALA A 37 15.80 -0.36 0.19
N LEU A 38 15.67 -0.55 1.51
CA LEU A 38 16.58 -1.41 2.27
C LEU A 38 16.51 -2.87 1.82
N LEU A 39 15.30 -3.42 1.68
CA LEU A 39 15.12 -4.80 1.23
C LEU A 39 15.65 -5.01 -0.18
N ALA A 40 15.35 -4.10 -1.11
CA ALA A 40 15.83 -4.18 -2.49
C ALA A 40 17.35 -4.03 -2.57
N GLY A 41 17.93 -3.07 -1.85
CA GLY A 41 19.39 -2.85 -1.82
C GLY A 41 20.14 -4.05 -1.25
N VAL A 42 19.76 -4.51 -0.05
CA VAL A 42 20.39 -5.68 0.58
C VAL A 42 20.25 -6.94 -0.28
N THR A 43 19.09 -7.14 -0.92
CA THR A 43 18.89 -8.28 -1.82
C THR A 43 19.74 -8.17 -3.08
N ALA A 44 19.84 -6.96 -3.66
CA ALA A 44 20.67 -6.73 -4.83
C ALA A 44 22.16 -6.94 -4.53
N ASP A 45 22.63 -6.48 -3.37
CA ASP A 45 24.02 -6.61 -2.93
C ASP A 45 24.37 -8.09 -2.63
N ALA A 46 23.45 -8.85 -2.03
CA ALA A 46 23.70 -10.23 -1.63
C ALA A 46 23.44 -11.27 -2.72
N LEU A 47 22.40 -11.08 -3.53
CA LEU A 47 21.87 -12.09 -4.47
C LEU A 47 21.82 -11.59 -5.93
N GLY A 48 22.21 -10.34 -6.17
CA GLY A 48 22.21 -9.71 -7.48
C GLY A 48 20.88 -9.06 -7.86
N LEU A 49 20.94 -8.22 -8.89
CA LEU A 49 19.82 -7.38 -9.33
C LEU A 49 18.59 -8.21 -9.78
N HIS A 50 18.81 -9.36 -10.40
CA HIS A 50 17.73 -10.26 -10.82
C HIS A 50 16.89 -10.75 -9.64
N ALA A 51 17.54 -11.14 -8.53
CA ALA A 51 16.84 -11.58 -7.33
C ALA A 51 16.04 -10.42 -6.69
N ALA A 52 16.61 -9.22 -6.65
CA ALA A 52 15.93 -8.03 -6.15
C ALA A 52 14.66 -7.68 -6.98
N ILE A 53 14.73 -7.80 -8.31
CA ILE A 53 13.57 -7.60 -9.19
C ILE A 53 12.47 -8.62 -8.88
N TRP A 54 12.83 -9.91 -8.78
CA TRP A 54 11.87 -10.96 -8.45
C TRP A 54 11.25 -10.79 -7.05
N LEU A 55 12.03 -10.32 -6.07
CA LEU A 55 11.53 -9.98 -4.75
C LEU A 55 10.45 -8.89 -4.81
N VAL A 56 10.74 -7.78 -5.49
CA VAL A 56 9.78 -6.67 -5.64
C VAL A 56 8.53 -7.12 -6.39
N ALA A 57 8.69 -7.94 -7.44
CA ALA A 57 7.58 -8.50 -8.19
C ALA A 57 6.70 -9.40 -7.30
N ALA A 58 7.30 -10.29 -6.51
CA ALA A 58 6.58 -11.18 -5.60
C ALA A 58 5.80 -10.40 -4.52
N VAL A 59 6.42 -9.39 -3.91
CA VAL A 59 5.76 -8.54 -2.90
C VAL A 59 4.60 -7.75 -3.50
N THR A 60 4.79 -7.19 -4.70
CA THR A 60 3.75 -6.43 -5.41
C THR A 60 2.57 -7.33 -5.78
N PHE A 61 2.86 -8.52 -6.33
CA PHE A 61 1.85 -9.50 -6.69
C PHE A 61 1.07 -9.97 -5.46
N ALA A 62 1.76 -10.32 -4.37
CA ALA A 62 1.13 -10.72 -3.11
C ALA A 62 0.21 -9.62 -2.57
N SER A 63 0.64 -8.36 -2.61
CA SER A 63 -0.20 -7.20 -2.24
C SER A 63 -1.47 -7.11 -3.10
N GLY A 64 -1.34 -7.27 -4.42
CA GLY A 64 -2.47 -7.31 -5.35
C GLY A 64 -3.45 -8.44 -5.05
N VAL A 65 -2.96 -9.64 -4.73
CA VAL A 65 -3.79 -10.79 -4.31
C VAL A 65 -4.52 -10.47 -3.00
N VAL A 66 -3.84 -9.90 -2.01
CA VAL A 66 -4.47 -9.50 -0.74
C VAL A 66 -5.60 -8.50 -0.99
N VAL A 67 -5.38 -7.49 -1.83
CA VAL A 67 -6.42 -6.51 -2.21
C VAL A 67 -7.58 -7.20 -2.93
N ALA A 68 -7.30 -8.06 -3.91
CA ALA A 68 -8.32 -8.78 -4.66
C ALA A 68 -9.20 -9.68 -3.77
N LEU A 69 -8.62 -10.27 -2.72
CA LEU A 69 -9.35 -11.13 -1.79
C LEU A 69 -10.06 -10.37 -0.66
N ARG A 70 -9.53 -9.21 -0.25
CA ARG A 70 -10.04 -8.46 0.92
C ARG A 70 -10.95 -7.28 0.57
N MET A 71 -10.71 -6.61 -0.54
CA MET A 71 -11.52 -5.46 -0.96
C MET A 71 -12.68 -5.96 -1.82
N ARG A 72 -13.91 -5.75 -1.36
CA ARG A 72 -15.11 -6.00 -2.15
C ARG A 72 -15.35 -4.82 -3.08
N GLU A 73 -15.76 -5.10 -4.30
CA GLU A 73 -16.17 -4.06 -5.25
C GLU A 73 -17.45 -3.38 -4.74
N THR A 74 -17.39 -2.05 -4.54
CA THR A 74 -18.49 -1.28 -3.93
C THR A 74 -19.48 -0.75 -4.98
N ARG A 75 -19.24 -0.95 -6.28
CA ARG A 75 -20.04 -0.37 -7.38
C ARG A 75 -21.17 -1.26 -7.93
N GLY A 76 -21.35 -2.49 -7.44
CA GLY A 76 -22.38 -3.42 -7.93
C GLY A 76 -23.77 -3.41 -7.28
N LYS A 77 -24.14 -2.45 -6.41
CA LYS A 77 -25.45 -2.48 -5.68
C LYS A 77 -26.51 -1.46 -6.12
N ILE A 78 -26.32 -0.70 -7.21
CA ILE A 78 -27.22 0.43 -7.57
C ILE A 78 -28.16 0.14 -8.75
N TYR A 79 -28.17 -1.06 -9.34
CA TYR A 79 -29.21 -1.46 -10.31
C TYR A 79 -29.58 -2.94 -10.14
N GLY A 80 -30.65 -3.19 -9.38
CA GLY A 80 -31.29 -4.49 -9.21
C GLY A 80 -32.70 -4.28 -8.67
#